data_AF-A0A0G0HYS8-F1
#
_entry.id   AF-A0A0G0HYS8-F1
#
_cell.length_a   1.000
_cell.length_b   1.000
_cell.length_c   1.000
_cell.angle_alpha   90.00
_cell.angle_beta   90.00
_cell.angle_gamma   90.00
#
_symmetry.space_group_name_H-M   'P 1'
#
loop_
_entity.id
_entity.type
_entity.pdbx_description
1 polymer ?
#
loop_
_entity_poly.entity_id
_entity_poly.type
_entity_poly.pdbx_seq_one_letter_code
_entity_poly.pdbx_strand_id
1 'polypeptide(L)'
;MDNTVIITILILVAIAALFIMVSSGEKKEKQKTISRMLNSLEALKAGASSDDLARRRDTVIKLDNILSKALQYRLGNKKLCGDNLKLVGKRFKRTEYDKLWEAHKLRNRIVHDDLDVTEKEAQDAYKIYNMSIHRILQ
;
A
#
# COMPACT_ATOMS: atom_id res chain seq x y z
N MET A 1 31.96 41.53 16.55
CA MET A 1 31.75 40.21 15.92
C MET A 1 32.23 40.36 14.49
N ASP A 2 33.22 39.59 14.05
CA ASP A 2 33.84 39.81 12.75
C ASP A 2 32.87 39.51 11.60
N ASN A 3 32.96 40.27 10.51
CA ASN A 3 32.12 40.07 9.32
C ASN A 3 32.19 38.63 8.81
N THR A 4 33.35 37.98 8.93
CA THR A 4 33.55 36.56 8.61
C THR A 4 32.65 35.63 9.43
N VAL A 5 32.49 35.90 10.74
CA VAL A 5 31.61 35.12 11.62
C VAL A 5 30.15 35.32 11.23
N ILE A 6 29.74 36.55 10.92
CA ILE A 6 28.37 36.86 10.47
C ILE A 6 28.05 36.14 9.16
N ILE A 7 28.95 36.20 8.17
CA ILE A 7 28.78 35.52 6.88
C ILE A 7 28.68 33.99 7.08
N THR A 8 29.51 33.42 7.95
CA THR A 8 29.49 31.97 8.23
C THR A 8 28.16 31.54 8.85
N ILE A 9 27.60 32.32 9.79
CA ILE A 9 26.29 32.05 10.39
C ILE A 9 25.19 32.13 9.34
N LEU A 10 25.21 33.13 8.46
CA LEU A 10 24.21 33.26 7.38
C LEU A 10 24.23 32.07 6.42
N ILE A 11 25.42 31.57 6.05
CA ILE A 11 25.57 30.38 5.21
C ILE A 11 24.99 29.15 5.92
N LEU A 12 25.27 28.94 7.20
CA LEU A 12 24.74 27.81 7.96
C LEU A 12 23.20 27.86 8.08
N VAL A 13 22.63 29.04 8.31
CA VAL A 13 21.17 29.23 8.35
C VAL A 13 20.55 28.94 6.98
N ALA A 14 21.16 29.41 5.89
CA ALA A 14 20.67 29.14 4.54
C ALA A 14 20.71 27.64 4.23
N ILE A 15 21.79 26.94 4.59
CA ILE A 15 21.90 25.48 4.43
C ILE A 15 20.84 24.76 5.25
N ALA A 16 20.65 25.13 6.52
CA ALA A 16 19.63 24.54 7.38
C ALA A 16 18.21 24.74 6.81
N ALA A 17 17.93 25.93 6.26
CA ALA A 17 16.65 26.23 5.61
C ALA A 17 16.40 25.32 4.38
N LEU A 18 17.43 25.05 3.57
CA LEU A 18 17.34 24.13 2.43
C LEU A 18 16.99 22.70 2.89
N PHE A 19 17.63 22.19 3.95
CA PHE A 19 17.32 20.85 4.48
C PHE A 19 15.88 20.73 5.01
N ILE A 20 15.37 21.78 5.68
CA ILE A 20 13.98 21.83 6.16
C ILE A 20 12.99 21.80 4.99
N MET A 21 13.29 22.54 3.92
CA MET A 21 12.43 22.62 2.74
C MET A 21 12.33 21.28 2.00
N VAL A 22 13.47 20.61 1.78
CA VAL A 22 13.53 19.29 1.13
C VAL A 22 12.79 18.24 1.94
N SER A 23 13.06 18.14 3.25
CA SER A 23 12.41 17.15 4.12
C SER A 23 10.89 17.33 4.23
N SER A 24 10.41 18.57 4.10
CA SER A 24 8.98 18.88 4.07
C SER A 24 8.32 18.41 2.76
N GLY A 25 9.01 18.52 1.63
CA GLY A 25 8.56 18.02 0.34
C GLY A 25 8.38 16.50 0.33
N GLU A 26 9.37 15.77 0.85
CA GLU A 26 9.34 14.30 0.93
C GLU A 26 8.16 13.79 1.77
N LYS A 27 7.91 14.41 2.93
CA LYS A 27 6.77 14.06 3.79
C LYS A 27 5.43 14.27 3.08
N LYS A 28 5.28 15.38 2.35
CA LYS A 28 4.06 15.68 1.58
C LYS A 28 3.83 14.65 0.48
N GLU A 29 4.85 14.30 -0.30
CA GLU A 29 4.69 13.33 -1.39
C GLU A 29 4.44 11.91 -0.87
N LYS A 30 5.07 11.54 0.27
CA LYS A 30 4.77 10.30 0.99
C LYS A 30 3.30 10.21 1.37
N GLN A 31 2.77 11.24 2.03
CA GLN A 31 1.36 11.25 2.45
C GLN A 31 0.43 11.20 1.25
N LYS A 32 0.70 11.99 0.20
CA LYS A 32 -0.09 11.98 -1.03
C LYS A 32 -0.14 10.58 -1.67
N THR A 33 1.00 9.88 -1.71
CA THR A 33 1.09 8.52 -2.27
C THR A 33 0.29 7.52 -1.46
N ILE A 34 0.38 7.57 -0.13
CA ILE A 34 -0.42 6.71 0.78
C ILE A 34 -1.91 7.00 0.60
N SER A 35 -2.33 8.27 0.61
CA SER A 35 -3.73 8.65 0.44
C SER A 35 -4.31 8.18 -0.90
N ARG A 36 -3.55 8.26 -2.00
CA ARG A 36 -3.99 7.72 -3.30
C ARG A 36 -4.29 6.22 -3.23
N MET A 37 -3.42 5.44 -2.58
CA MET A 37 -3.62 3.99 -2.41
C MET A 37 -4.85 3.67 -1.56
N LEU A 38 -5.01 4.38 -0.44
CA LEU A 38 -6.17 4.19 0.46
C LEU A 38 -7.49 4.62 -0.18
N ASN A 39 -7.50 5.70 -0.96
CA ASN A 39 -8.68 6.13 -1.71
C ASN A 39 -9.06 5.10 -2.80
N SER A 40 -8.05 4.54 -3.48
CA SER A 40 -8.27 3.48 -4.48
C SER A 40 -8.83 2.21 -3.83
N LEU A 41 -8.38 1.89 -2.62
CA LEU A 41 -8.86 0.77 -1.83
C LEU A 41 -10.33 0.98 -1.41
N GLU A 42 -10.68 2.16 -0.90
CA GLU A 42 -12.06 2.45 -0.48
C GLU A 42 -13.04 2.42 -1.67
N ALA A 43 -12.62 2.92 -2.84
CA ALA A 43 -13.43 2.89 -4.06
C ALA A 43 -13.81 1.47 -4.51
N LEU A 44 -13.06 0.43 -4.11
CA LEU A 44 -13.33 -0.95 -4.47
C LEU A 44 -14.35 -1.65 -3.55
N LYS A 45 -14.72 -1.03 -2.43
CA LYS A 45 -15.65 -1.62 -1.46
C LYS A 45 -16.98 -2.01 -2.08
N ALA A 46 -17.57 -1.12 -2.88
CA ALA A 46 -18.84 -1.37 -3.55
C ALA A 46 -18.75 -2.48 -4.61
N GLY A 47 -17.58 -2.67 -5.22
CA GLY A 47 -17.37 -3.76 -6.19
C GLY A 47 -17.36 -5.15 -5.54
N ALA A 48 -16.97 -5.23 -4.27
CA ALA A 48 -16.98 -6.49 -3.52
C ALA A 48 -18.41 -6.97 -3.17
N SER A 49 -19.35 -6.03 -3.04
CA SER A 49 -20.77 -6.29 -2.78
C SER A 49 -21.64 -6.23 -4.05
N SER A 50 -21.03 -6.36 -5.23
CA SER A 50 -21.75 -6.27 -6.51
C SER A 50 -22.43 -7.58 -6.86
N ASP A 51 -23.66 -7.52 -7.37
CA ASP A 51 -24.36 -8.69 -7.92
C ASP A 51 -23.65 -9.26 -9.16
N ASP A 52 -23.00 -8.39 -9.94
CA ASP A 52 -22.19 -8.78 -11.10
C ASP A 52 -20.91 -9.56 -10.69
N LEU A 53 -20.79 -10.80 -11.19
CA LEU A 53 -19.65 -11.69 -11.02
C LEU A 53 -18.36 -11.10 -11.58
N ALA A 54 -18.40 -10.50 -12.78
CA ALA A 54 -17.22 -9.94 -13.42
C ALA A 54 -16.66 -8.77 -12.59
N ARG A 55 -17.54 -7.91 -12.08
CA ARG A 55 -17.19 -6.82 -11.17
C ARG A 55 -16.59 -7.31 -9.84
N ARG A 56 -17.09 -8.41 -9.26
CA ARG A 56 -16.49 -9.02 -8.06
C ARG A 56 -15.09 -9.56 -8.32
N ARG A 57 -14.90 -10.27 -9.44
CA ARG A 57 -13.59 -10.81 -9.86
C ARG A 57 -12.56 -9.70 -10.07
N ASP A 58 -12.93 -8.69 -10.85
CA ASP A 58 -12.10 -7.50 -11.10
C ASP A 58 -11.75 -6.76 -9.80
N THR A 59 -12.69 -6.68 -8.85
CA THR A 59 -12.45 -6.10 -7.53
C THR A 59 -11.35 -6.83 -6.78
N VAL A 60 -11.40 -8.17 -6.69
CA VAL A 60 -10.36 -8.96 -6.00
C VAL A 60 -8.98 -8.80 -6.66
N ILE A 61 -8.93 -8.76 -7.99
CA ILE A 61 -7.68 -8.51 -8.74
C ILE A 61 -7.12 -7.13 -8.40
N LYS A 62 -7.95 -6.09 -8.43
CA LYS A 62 -7.54 -4.71 -8.13
C LYS A 62 -7.10 -4.54 -6.67
N LEU A 63 -7.73 -5.25 -5.72
CA LEU A 63 -7.31 -5.25 -4.33
C LEU A 63 -5.88 -5.82 -4.16
N ASP A 64 -5.57 -6.96 -4.78
CA ASP A 64 -4.21 -7.52 -4.74
C ASP A 64 -3.18 -6.62 -5.44
N ASN A 65 -3.57 -5.92 -6.52
CA ASN A 65 -2.72 -4.93 -7.16
C ASN A 65 -2.38 -3.76 -6.22
N ILE A 66 -3.33 -3.29 -5.42
CA ILE A 66 -3.08 -2.24 -4.42
C ILE A 66 -2.18 -2.79 -3.32
N LEU A 67 -2.40 -4.03 -2.85
CA LEU A 67 -1.51 -4.69 -1.90
C LEU A 67 -0.07 -4.76 -2.42
N SER A 68 0.11 -5.20 -3.68
CA SER A 68 1.43 -5.27 -4.31
C SER A 68 2.13 -3.92 -4.33
N LYS A 69 1.39 -2.84 -4.69
CA LYS A 69 1.91 -1.47 -4.65
C LYS A 69 2.28 -1.03 -3.24
N ALA A 70 1.44 -1.32 -2.24
CA ALA A 70 1.71 -0.98 -0.84
C ALA A 70 2.96 -1.70 -0.31
N LEU A 71 3.13 -2.98 -0.67
CA LEU A 71 4.31 -3.77 -0.32
C LEU A 71 5.59 -3.24 -0.98
N GLN A 72 5.54 -2.98 -2.28
CA GLN A 72 6.67 -2.40 -3.04
C GLN A 72 7.06 -1.02 -2.48
N TYR A 73 6.06 -0.18 -2.17
CA TYR A 73 6.26 1.10 -1.53
C TYR A 73 6.94 0.95 -0.16
N ARG A 74 6.46 0.04 0.68
CA ARG A 74 7.01 -0.18 2.03
C ARG A 74 8.42 -0.77 2.03
N LEU A 75 8.72 -1.64 1.06
CA LEU A 75 10.00 -2.35 0.99
C LEU A 75 11.02 -1.68 0.06
N GLY A 76 10.63 -0.61 -0.65
CA GLY A 76 11.51 0.09 -1.59
C GLY A 76 11.99 -0.80 -2.75
N ASN A 77 11.16 -1.72 -3.22
CA ASN A 77 11.54 -2.69 -4.25
C ASN A 77 10.48 -2.83 -5.34
N LYS A 78 10.78 -3.62 -6.38
CA LYS A 78 9.86 -3.94 -7.50
C LYS A 78 9.53 -5.43 -7.60
N LYS A 79 9.66 -6.18 -6.50
CA LYS A 79 9.39 -7.62 -6.47
C LYS A 79 7.90 -7.91 -6.61
N LEU A 80 7.57 -9.15 -6.95
CA LEU A 80 6.19 -9.63 -7.07
C LEU A 80 5.49 -9.64 -5.70
N CYS A 81 4.15 -9.57 -5.72
CA CYS A 81 3.32 -9.55 -4.51
C CYS A 81 3.64 -10.73 -3.57
N GLY A 82 3.65 -11.96 -4.10
CA GLY A 82 3.94 -13.17 -3.32
C GLY A 82 5.34 -13.18 -2.68
N ASP A 83 6.35 -12.67 -3.37
CA ASP A 83 7.71 -12.55 -2.82
C ASP A 83 7.77 -11.52 -1.69
N ASN A 84 7.10 -10.38 -1.89
CA ASN A 84 7.03 -9.36 -0.87
C ASN A 84 6.19 -9.78 0.35
N LEU A 85 5.15 -10.58 0.16
CA LEU A 85 4.36 -11.16 1.25
C LEU A 85 5.23 -12.00 2.18
N LYS A 86 6.13 -12.84 1.62
CA LYS A 86 7.08 -13.64 2.43
C LYS A 86 7.98 -12.75 3.31
N LEU A 87 8.38 -11.57 2.81
CA LEU A 87 9.24 -10.64 3.54
C LEU A 87 8.53 -9.92 4.68
N VAL A 88 7.23 -9.65 4.55
CA VAL A 88 6.46 -8.91 5.57
C VAL A 88 5.76 -9.79 6.61
N GLY A 89 5.94 -11.12 6.56
CA GLY A 89 5.22 -12.05 7.44
C GLY A 89 5.32 -11.72 8.93
N LYS A 90 6.48 -11.21 9.39
CA LYS A 90 6.70 -10.80 10.79
C LYS A 90 5.84 -9.60 11.24
N ARG A 91 5.21 -8.85 10.33
CA ARG A 91 4.29 -7.74 10.67
C ARG A 91 2.87 -8.19 10.97
N PHE A 92 2.56 -9.45 10.76
CA PHE A 92 1.23 -10.00 10.91
C PHE A 92 1.23 -11.08 11.99
N LYS A 93 0.11 -11.25 12.68
CA LYS A 93 -0.12 -12.49 13.44
C LYS A 93 -0.23 -13.63 12.43
N ARG A 94 0.17 -14.84 12.83
CA ARG A 94 0.14 -16.02 11.95
C ARG A 94 -1.20 -16.20 11.24
N THR A 95 -2.30 -16.10 11.99
CA THR A 95 -3.67 -16.23 11.48
C THR A 95 -4.06 -15.14 10.48
N GLU A 96 -3.60 -13.90 10.66
CA GLU A 96 -3.86 -12.80 9.73
C GLU A 96 -3.04 -12.96 8.45
N TYR A 97 -1.77 -13.37 8.60
CA TYR A 97 -0.89 -13.67 7.48
C TYR A 97 -1.45 -14.78 6.60
N ASP A 98 -1.90 -15.87 7.21
CA ASP A 98 -2.47 -17.00 6.48
C ASP A 98 -3.73 -16.58 5.72
N LYS A 99 -4.61 -15.78 6.33
CA LYS A 99 -5.78 -15.19 5.64
C LYS A 99 -5.39 -14.32 4.45
N LEU A 100 -4.37 -13.47 4.59
CA LEU A 100 -3.86 -12.64 3.51
C LEU A 100 -3.26 -13.49 2.38
N TRP A 101 -2.54 -14.56 2.73
CA TRP A 101 -1.99 -15.50 1.77
C TRP A 101 -3.08 -16.26 1.01
N GLU A 102 -4.14 -16.69 1.69
CA GLU A 102 -5.32 -17.30 1.05
C GLU A 102 -6.02 -16.33 0.10
N ALA A 103 -6.16 -15.06 0.48
CA ALA A 103 -6.73 -14.03 -0.39
C ALA A 103 -5.86 -13.78 -1.65
N HIS A 104 -4.54 -13.81 -1.51
CA HIS A 104 -3.61 -13.73 -2.65
C HIS A 104 -3.76 -14.95 -3.58
N LYS A 105 -3.88 -16.16 -3.01
CA LYS A 105 -4.15 -17.37 -3.80
C LYS A 105 -5.51 -17.34 -4.49
N LEU A 106 -6.54 -16.80 -3.84
CA LEU A 106 -7.85 -16.58 -4.48
C LEU A 106 -7.69 -15.73 -5.74
N ARG A 107 -6.94 -14.61 -5.66
CA ARG A 107 -6.63 -13.80 -6.85
C ARG A 107 -5.97 -14.61 -7.96
N ASN A 108 -5.00 -15.46 -7.63
CA ASN A 108 -4.32 -16.28 -8.63
C ASN A 108 -5.30 -17.25 -9.32
N ARG A 109 -6.20 -17.89 -8.57
CA ARG A 109 -7.24 -18.75 -9.15
C ARG A 109 -8.21 -17.99 -10.05
N ILE A 110 -8.61 -16.76 -9.69
CA ILE A 110 -9.48 -15.92 -10.54
C ILE A 110 -8.82 -15.64 -11.90
N VAL A 111 -7.50 -15.43 -11.91
CA VAL A 111 -6.74 -15.10 -13.12
C VAL A 111 -6.39 -16.33 -13.96
N HIS A 112 -6.07 -17.46 -13.33
CA HIS A 112 -5.61 -18.66 -14.03
C HIS A 112 -6.72 -19.67 -14.32
N ASP A 113 -7.69 -19.79 -13.43
CA ASP A 113 -8.72 -20.84 -13.46
C ASP A 113 -10.11 -20.30 -13.80
N ASP A 114 -10.20 -19.02 -14.19
CA ASP A 114 -11.46 -18.31 -14.51
C ASP A 114 -12.51 -18.38 -13.38
N LEU A 115 -12.05 -18.53 -12.13
CA LEU A 115 -12.91 -18.82 -10.99
C LEU A 115 -13.92 -17.70 -10.71
N ASP A 116 -15.20 -18.06 -10.61
CA ASP A 116 -16.26 -17.20 -10.10
C ASP A 116 -16.12 -16.97 -8.60
N VAL A 117 -16.33 -15.73 -8.17
CA VAL A 117 -16.16 -15.31 -6.78
C VAL A 117 -17.52 -14.95 -6.22
N THR A 118 -17.95 -15.66 -5.18
CA THR A 118 -19.19 -15.32 -4.45
C THR A 118 -19.08 -13.93 -3.81
N GLU A 119 -20.21 -13.27 -3.57
CA GLU A 119 -20.21 -11.96 -2.90
C GLU A 119 -19.52 -12.03 -1.53
N LYS A 120 -19.77 -13.12 -0.79
CA LYS A 120 -19.13 -13.37 0.51
C LYS A 120 -17.60 -13.46 0.38
N GLU A 121 -17.09 -14.20 -0.60
CA GLU A 121 -15.64 -14.31 -0.82
C GLU A 121 -15.02 -12.97 -1.22
N ALA A 122 -15.69 -12.19 -2.07
CA ALA A 122 -15.22 -10.87 -2.47
C ALA A 122 -15.20 -9.89 -1.28
N GLN A 123 -16.25 -9.90 -0.45
CA GLN A 123 -16.32 -9.08 0.76
C GLN A 123 -15.27 -9.49 1.80
N ASP A 124 -15.06 -10.79 2.01
CA ASP A 124 -14.06 -11.27 2.94
C ASP A 124 -12.64 -10.96 2.44
N ALA A 125 -12.39 -11.09 1.13
CA ALA A 125 -11.16 -10.62 0.51
C ALA A 125 -10.95 -9.12 0.74
N TYR A 126 -11.97 -8.28 0.49
CA TYR A 126 -11.91 -6.84 0.76
C TYR A 126 -11.54 -6.55 2.22
N LYS A 127 -12.18 -7.19 3.21
CA LYS A 127 -11.86 -6.99 4.63
C LYS A 127 -10.39 -7.32 4.93
N ILE A 128 -9.89 -8.43 4.40
CA ILE A 128 -8.52 -8.89 4.61
C ILE A 128 -7.51 -7.93 3.97
N TYR A 129 -7.72 -7.57 2.70
CA TYR A 129 -6.86 -6.62 1.99
C TYR A 129 -6.90 -5.25 2.66
N ASN A 130 -8.08 -4.77 3.06
CA ASN A 130 -8.24 -3.48 3.71
C ASN A 130 -7.42 -3.38 4.99
N MET A 131 -7.59 -4.35 5.90
CA MET A 131 -6.83 -4.42 7.15
C MET A 131 -5.31 -4.53 6.89
N SER A 132 -4.92 -5.34 5.91
CA SER A 132 -3.50 -5.60 5.63
C SER A 132 -2.80 -4.40 5.01
N ILE A 133 -3.44 -3.72 4.05
CA ILE A 133 -2.89 -2.54 3.39
C ILE A 133 -2.72 -1.39 4.39
N HIS A 134 -3.71 -1.16 5.26
CA HIS A 134 -3.59 -0.17 6.33
C HIS A 134 -2.40 -0.48 7.24
N ARG A 135 -2.23 -1.73 7.66
CA ARG A 135 -1.08 -2.13 8.50
C ARG A 135 0.26 -1.99 7.79
N ILE A 136 0.32 -2.23 6.48
CA ILE A 136 1.57 -2.11 5.69
C ILE A 136 1.97 -0.65 5.50
N LEU A 137 1.00 0.27 5.41
CA LEU A 137 1.24 1.68 5.13
C LEU A 137 1.43 2.55 6.39
N GLN A 138 1.03 2.07 7.58
CA GLN A 138 1.35 2.66 8.88
C GLN A 138 2.83 2.47 9.26
#